data_AF-A0A6G2U281-F1
#
_entry.id   AF-A0A6G2U281-F1
#
_cell.length_a   1.000
_cell.length_b   1.000
_cell.length_c   1.000
_cell.angle_alpha   90.00
_cell.angle_beta   90.00
_cell.angle_gamma   90.00
#
_symmetry.space_group_name_H-M   'P 1'
#
loop_
_entity.id
_entity.type
_entity.pdbx_description
1 polymer ?
#
loop_
_entity_poly.entity_id
_entity_poly.type
_entity_poly.pdbx_seq_one_letter_code
_entity_poly.pdbx_strand_id
1 'polypeptide(L)'
;SGVGVLGGVERGELLGLGRGGVVSGVVGGGDLVGLFEARVADCPGALAVVGEGFEVSYGRLNVWANVVARRLVGLGVGPEVAVGVRLGRGVEFVVAVLAVLKAG
;
A
#
# COMPACT_ATOMS: atom_id res chain seq x y z
N SER A 1 25.44 -1.01 28.32
CA SER A 1 25.14 -1.52 26.98
C SER A 1 23.88 -0.82 26.48
N GLY A 2 23.85 0.07 25.49
CA GLY A 2 24.77 0.25 24.37
C GLY A 2 24.09 -0.26 23.10
N VAL A 3 23.21 0.54 22.48
CA VAL A 3 22.95 0.48 21.03
C VAL A 3 22.67 1.91 20.56
N GLY A 4 23.72 2.58 20.09
CA GLY A 4 23.59 3.69 19.17
C GLY A 4 23.51 3.12 17.75
N VAL A 5 22.48 3.46 17.00
CA VAL A 5 22.44 3.27 15.54
C VAL A 5 22.17 4.62 14.87
N LEU A 6 22.99 5.59 15.22
CA LEU A 6 23.32 6.71 14.34
C LEU A 6 24.83 6.92 14.42
N GLY A 7 25.58 6.03 13.77
CA GLY A 7 26.93 6.31 13.33
C GLY A 7 26.86 7.14 12.05
N GLY A 8 27.33 8.37 12.10
CA GLY A 8 27.45 9.22 10.92
C GLY A 8 28.49 8.70 9.94
N VAL A 9 28.18 8.85 8.65
CA VAL A 9 28.89 8.38 7.44
C VAL A 9 28.31 7.02 7.01
N GLU A 10 27.25 6.92 6.21
CA GLU A 10 26.92 7.67 5.00
C GLU A 10 25.51 8.27 5.02
N ARG A 11 25.51 9.59 5.15
CA ARG A 11 24.36 10.49 5.08
C ARG A 11 24.06 10.88 3.61
N GLY A 12 24.20 9.94 2.66
CA GLY A 12 24.34 10.24 1.22
C GLY A 12 23.21 9.74 0.30
N GLU A 13 22.67 8.54 0.48
CA GLU A 13 21.78 7.93 -0.54
C GLU A 13 20.40 7.48 -0.04
N LEU A 14 20.03 7.79 1.20
CA LEU A 14 18.72 7.39 1.75
C LEU A 14 17.57 8.37 1.40
N LEU A 15 17.80 9.33 0.49
CA LEU A 15 16.79 10.30 0.07
C LEU A 15 16.30 10.12 -1.38
N GLY A 16 16.76 9.10 -2.11
CA GLY A 16 16.43 8.92 -3.53
C GLY A 16 15.14 8.15 -3.84
N LEU A 17 14.69 7.26 -2.94
CA LEU A 17 13.61 6.30 -3.26
C LEU A 17 12.29 6.54 -2.51
N GLY A 18 12.26 7.54 -1.62
CA GLY A 18 11.12 7.83 -0.74
C GLY A 18 10.37 9.13 -1.04
N ARG A 19 10.59 9.76 -2.20
CA ARG A 19 9.81 10.92 -2.65
C ARG A 19 8.89 10.54 -3.79
N GLY A 20 7.85 9.75 -3.47
CA GLY A 20 6.58 10.03 -4.14
C GLY A 20 6.21 11.46 -3.72
N GLY A 21 6.08 12.38 -4.68
CA GLY A 21 5.67 13.74 -4.38
C GLY A 21 4.41 13.69 -3.51
N VAL A 22 4.37 14.49 -2.44
CA VAL A 22 3.12 14.70 -1.72
C VAL A 22 2.13 15.23 -2.75
N VAL A 23 1.15 14.41 -3.11
CA VAL A 23 0.05 14.82 -3.98
C VAL A 23 -0.83 15.71 -3.11
N SER A 24 -0.43 16.97 -2.96
CA SER A 24 -1.25 17.97 -2.26
C SER A 24 -2.35 18.40 -3.22
N GLY A 25 -3.37 17.56 -3.30
CA GLY A 25 -4.63 17.84 -3.97
C GLY A 25 -5.74 17.42 -3.02
N VAL A 26 -6.65 18.34 -2.70
CA VAL A 26 -7.92 17.96 -2.08
C VAL A 26 -8.64 17.06 -3.07
N VAL A 27 -8.62 15.75 -2.84
CA VAL A 27 -9.38 14.78 -3.63
C VAL A 27 -10.83 14.97 -3.25
N GLY A 28 -11.64 15.49 -4.18
CA GLY A 28 -13.06 15.64 -3.98
C GLY A 28 -13.72 14.29 -3.70
N GLY A 29 -14.34 14.16 -2.52
CA GLY A 29 -15.50 13.29 -2.28
C GLY A 29 -15.32 11.77 -2.30
N GLY A 30 -14.11 11.22 -2.24
CA GLY A 30 -13.91 9.76 -2.12
C GLY A 30 -12.60 9.38 -1.45
N ASP A 31 -12.67 8.53 -0.43
CA ASP A 31 -11.51 7.80 0.09
C ASP A 31 -10.91 6.93 -1.05
N LEU A 32 -9.58 6.80 -1.10
CA LEU A 32 -8.86 6.03 -2.13
C LEU A 32 -9.38 4.59 -2.23
N VAL A 33 -9.77 4.00 -1.10
CA VAL A 33 -10.40 2.68 -1.05
C VAL A 33 -11.72 2.68 -1.81
N GLY A 34 -12.56 3.70 -1.61
CA GLY A 34 -13.84 3.83 -2.28
C GLY A 34 -13.71 3.97 -3.80
N LEU A 35 -12.75 4.78 -4.28
CA LEU A 35 -12.46 4.92 -5.72
C LEU A 35 -11.96 3.60 -6.32
N PHE A 36 -11.11 2.88 -5.59
CA PHE A 36 -10.62 1.57 -6.01
C PHE A 36 -11.76 0.55 -6.08
N GLU A 37 -12.61 0.49 -5.06
CA GLU A 37 -13.73 -0.45 -5.00
C GLU A 37 -14.79 -0.16 -6.05
N ALA A 38 -15.05 1.11 -6.36
CA ALA A 38 -15.90 1.49 -7.50
C ALA A 38 -15.33 0.91 -8.80
N ARG A 39 -14.01 1.02 -9.03
CA ARG A 39 -13.38 0.44 -10.21
C ARG A 39 -13.47 -1.09 -10.26
N VAL A 40 -13.37 -1.75 -9.10
CA VAL A 40 -13.54 -3.21 -8.98
C VAL A 40 -14.97 -3.62 -9.34
N ALA A 41 -15.97 -2.85 -8.91
CA ALA A 41 -17.38 -3.12 -9.23
C ALA A 41 -17.66 -2.92 -10.73
N ASP A 42 -17.14 -1.84 -11.31
CA ASP A 42 -17.40 -1.49 -12.70
C ASP A 42 -16.65 -2.40 -13.70
N CYS A 43 -15.42 -2.81 -13.37
CA CYS A 43 -14.59 -3.57 -14.29
C CYS A 43 -13.59 -4.49 -13.57
N PRO A 44 -14.05 -5.59 -12.94
CA PRO A 44 -13.20 -6.46 -12.14
C PRO A 44 -12.13 -7.19 -12.96
N GLY A 45 -12.36 -7.37 -14.27
CA GLY A 45 -11.43 -8.01 -15.20
C GLY A 45 -10.34 -7.10 -15.75
N ALA A 46 -10.46 -5.77 -15.60
CA ALA A 46 -9.42 -4.85 -16.07
C ALA A 46 -8.11 -5.06 -15.30
N LEU A 47 -6.98 -4.92 -16.00
CA LEU A 47 -5.66 -4.99 -15.37
C LEU A 47 -5.44 -3.78 -14.44
N ALA A 48 -5.04 -4.07 -13.21
CA ALA A 48 -4.71 -3.07 -12.18
C ALA A 48 -3.20 -2.93 -11.99
N VAL A 49 -2.47 -4.05 -12.08
CA VAL A 49 -1.03 -4.11 -11.86
C VAL A 49 -0.41 -4.97 -12.95
N VAL A 50 0.56 -4.41 -13.66
CA VAL A 50 1.30 -5.05 -14.75
C VAL A 50 2.79 -4.83 -14.52
N GLY A 51 3.59 -5.87 -14.72
CA GLY A 51 5.04 -5.82 -14.60
C GLY A 51 5.69 -7.00 -15.31
N GLU A 52 6.98 -7.19 -15.10
CA GLU A 52 7.70 -8.30 -15.72
C GLU A 52 7.19 -9.64 -15.18
N GLY A 53 6.44 -10.36 -16.01
CA GLY A 53 5.95 -11.71 -15.73
C GLY A 53 4.67 -11.78 -14.89
N PHE A 54 4.02 -10.64 -14.59
CA PHE A 54 2.72 -10.66 -13.90
C PHE A 54 1.74 -9.63 -14.45
N GLU A 55 0.48 -10.05 -14.49
CA GLU A 55 -0.68 -9.24 -14.77
C GLU A 55 -1.77 -9.59 -13.76
N VAL A 56 -2.25 -8.58 -13.03
CA VAL A 56 -3.25 -8.77 -11.97
C VAL A 56 -4.40 -7.83 -12.22
N SER A 57 -5.61 -8.40 -12.25
CA SER A 57 -6.83 -7.62 -12.41
C SER A 57 -7.26 -6.91 -11.14
N TYR A 58 -8.09 -5.87 -11.27
CA TYR A 58 -8.71 -5.16 -10.15
C TYR A 58 -9.41 -6.14 -9.18
N GLY A 59 -10.19 -7.07 -9.71
CA GLY A 59 -10.91 -8.05 -8.89
C GLY A 59 -9.98 -8.95 -8.08
N ARG A 60 -8.91 -9.47 -8.71
CA ARG A 60 -7.95 -10.34 -8.04
C ARG A 60 -7.14 -9.60 -6.98
N LEU A 61 -6.71 -8.37 -7.32
CA LEU A 61 -6.01 -7.49 -6.39
C LEU A 61 -6.87 -7.16 -5.16
N ASN A 62 -8.15 -6.86 -5.36
CA ASN A 62 -9.10 -6.57 -4.28
C ASN A 62 -9.30 -7.76 -3.35
N VAL A 63 -9.43 -8.98 -3.90
CA VAL A 63 -9.56 -10.20 -3.08
C VAL A 63 -8.36 -10.38 -2.17
N TRP A 64 -7.15 -10.25 -2.70
CA TRP A 64 -5.92 -10.37 -1.90
C TRP A 64 -5.81 -9.27 -0.84
N ALA A 65 -6.07 -8.02 -1.21
CA ALA A 65 -6.06 -6.89 -0.28
C ALA A 65 -7.07 -7.08 0.86
N ASN A 66 -8.29 -7.54 0.56
CA ASN A 66 -9.32 -7.79 1.57
C ASN A 66 -8.96 -8.92 2.54
N VAL A 67 -8.28 -9.98 2.06
CA VAL A 67 -7.79 -11.06 2.93
C VAL A 67 -6.76 -10.52 3.92
N VAL A 68 -5.80 -9.73 3.45
CA VAL A 68 -4.77 -9.14 4.32
C VAL A 68 -5.38 -8.11 5.27
N ALA A 69 -6.29 -7.24 4.79
CA ALA A 69 -6.98 -6.25 5.61
C ALA A 69 -7.71 -6.89 6.80
N ARG A 70 -8.49 -7.95 6.55
CA ARG A 70 -9.17 -8.70 7.63
C ARG A 70 -8.19 -9.27 8.64
N ARG A 71 -7.02 -9.73 8.20
CA ARG A 71 -5.97 -10.22 9.10
C ARG A 71 -5.38 -9.09 9.94
N LEU A 72 -5.14 -7.91 9.35
CA LEU A 72 -4.66 -6.73 10.05
C LEU A 72 -5.68 -6.27 11.12
N VAL A 73 -6.96 -6.22 10.77
CA VAL A 73 -8.05 -5.92 11.72
C VAL A 73 -8.06 -6.93 12.87
N GLY A 74 -7.92 -8.23 12.56
CA GLY A 74 -7.81 -9.28 13.58
C GLY A 74 -6.58 -9.16 14.49
N LEU A 75 -5.55 -8.42 14.06
CA LEU A 75 -4.35 -8.10 14.86
C LEU A 75 -4.46 -6.77 15.61
N GLY A 76 -5.61 -6.08 15.53
CA GLY A 76 -5.86 -4.81 16.20
C GLY A 76 -5.46 -3.57 15.41
N VAL A 77 -5.19 -3.69 14.11
CA VAL A 77 -5.03 -2.53 13.22
C VAL A 77 -6.40 -1.91 12.95
N GLY A 78 -6.46 -0.59 13.03
CA GLY A 78 -7.62 0.22 12.70
C GLY A 78 -7.20 1.69 12.57
N PRO A 79 -8.15 2.64 12.59
CA PRO A 79 -7.86 4.05 12.42
C PRO A 79 -6.78 4.54 13.38
N GLU A 80 -5.86 5.36 12.87
CA GLU A 80 -4.72 5.94 13.60
C GLU A 80 -3.65 4.91 14.05
N VAL A 81 -3.70 3.65 13.58
CA VAL A 81 -2.67 2.64 13.85
C VAL A 81 -1.66 2.59 12.70
N ALA A 82 -0.41 2.97 12.97
CA ALA A 82 0.66 2.94 11.97
C ALA A 82 1.10 1.50 11.63
N VAL A 83 1.13 1.16 10.33
CA VAL A 83 1.62 -0.13 9.81
C VAL A 83 2.86 0.10 8.94
N GLY A 84 3.98 -0.52 9.32
CA GLY A 84 5.20 -0.51 8.49
C GLY A 84 5.14 -1.55 7.36
N VAL A 85 5.37 -1.13 6.12
CA VAL A 85 5.47 -2.02 4.95
C VAL A 85 6.90 -2.04 4.42
N ARG A 86 7.52 -3.22 4.38
CA ARG A 86 8.85 -3.42 3.79
C ARG A 86 8.80 -4.56 2.78
N LEU A 87 8.56 -4.21 1.52
CA LEU A 87 8.51 -5.13 0.38
C LEU A 87 9.20 -4.46 -0.81
N GLY A 88 9.74 -5.28 -1.74
CA GLY A 88 10.16 -4.77 -3.05
C GLY A 88 8.96 -4.28 -3.86
N ARG A 89 9.21 -3.48 -4.91
CA ARG A 89 8.13 -3.08 -5.83
C ARG A 89 7.58 -4.32 -6.54
N GLY A 90 6.27 -4.54 -6.44
CA GLY A 90 5.60 -5.72 -6.96
C GLY A 90 4.12 -5.74 -6.55
N VAL A 91 3.42 -6.81 -6.94
CA VAL A 91 1.99 -7.01 -6.63
C VAL A 91 1.75 -7.01 -5.12
N GLU A 92 2.64 -7.65 -4.36
CA GLU A 92 2.56 -7.80 -2.91
C GLU A 92 2.63 -6.44 -2.21
N PHE A 93 3.44 -5.51 -2.72
CA PHE A 93 3.50 -4.15 -2.19
C PHE A 93 2.18 -3.42 -2.36
N VAL A 94 1.56 -3.50 -3.55
CA VAL A 94 0.26 -2.87 -3.82
C VAL A 94 -0.84 -3.51 -2.97
N VAL A 95 -0.84 -4.85 -2.83
CA VAL A 95 -1.73 -5.57 -1.91
C VAL A 95 -1.57 -5.07 -0.47
N ALA A 96 -0.35 -4.92 0.00
CA ALA A 96 -0.07 -4.47 1.37
C ALA A 96 -0.58 -3.03 1.62
N VAL A 97 -0.32 -2.10 0.71
CA VAL A 97 -0.81 -0.72 0.83
C VAL A 97 -2.33 -0.67 0.83
N LEU A 98 -2.99 -1.33 -0.12
CA LEU A 98 -4.46 -1.38 -0.16
C LEU A 98 -5.05 -2.05 1.08
N ALA A 99 -4.41 -3.10 1.59
CA ALA A 99 -4.87 -3.81 2.78
C ALA A 99 -4.77 -2.96 4.05
N VAL A 100 -3.73 -2.13 4.18
CA VAL A 100 -3.61 -1.16 5.29
C VAL A 100 -4.72 -0.12 5.20
N LEU A 101 -4.92 0.49 4.02
CA LEU A 101 -5.99 1.48 3.82
C LEU A 101 -7.39 0.88 4.10
N LYS A 102 -7.61 -0.38 3.73
CA LYS A 102 -8.87 -1.11 3.98
C LYS A 102 -9.06 -1.57 5.43
N ALA A 103 -8.00 -1.62 6.23
CA ALA A 103 -8.09 -2.01 7.64
C ALA A 103 -8.63 -0.87 8.52
N GLY A 104 -8.66 0.37 8.02
CA GLY A 104 -9.16 1.56 8.71
C GLY A 104 -8.04 2.51 9.08
#